data_AF-A0A7X3QEQ1-F1
#
_entry.id   AF-A0A7X3QEQ1-F1
#
_cell.length_a   1.000
_cell.length_b   1.000
_cell.length_c   1.000
_cell.angle_alpha   90.00
_cell.angle_beta   90.00
_cell.angle_gamma   90.00
#
_symmetry.space_group_name_H-M   'P 1'
#
loop_
_entity.id
_entity.type
_entity.pdbx_description
1 polymer ?
#
loop_
_entity_poly.entity_id
_entity_poly.type
_entity_poly.pdbx_seq_one_letter_code
_entity_poly.pdbx_strand_id
1 'polypeptide(L)'
;MIPQPVPINPNEDPAVKLARREAARVFTPDAQLIFYRPGGGFNRFPEGTAKLVYSDRNLEFQMHYTLTGRPETDRSVAGFWFAKDTPRRRMLTVGSGEFGGTGPVRIVEGEEQLELQAGSGFTRTPNIPPHADDFRITGIWPVQDDITVYGVWPHMHFRGKDMTYIVVWPDGTEETLLHVPNYDFNWQIEYDFVEPLKVPAGSTLKTVGHFDNSIRNRYNPSPDREVYWGEQSWDEMFFIFQKYTIDKEDLTKRTSN
;
A
#
# COMPACT_ATOMS: atom_id res chain seq x y z
N MET A 1 -23.79 -13.15 -3.40
CA MET A 1 -23.79 -13.71 -2.03
C MET A 1 -22.69 -12.99 -1.30
N ILE A 2 -23.05 -12.14 -0.33
CA ILE A 2 -22.15 -11.30 0.47
C ILE A 2 -21.00 -12.18 0.99
N PRO A 3 -19.72 -11.86 0.73
CA PRO A 3 -18.65 -12.43 1.53
C PRO A 3 -18.88 -11.86 2.93
N GLN A 4 -19.38 -12.71 3.82
CA GLN A 4 -19.44 -12.36 5.24
C GLN A 4 -18.04 -11.89 5.67
N PRO A 5 -17.94 -10.93 6.61
CA PRO A 5 -16.66 -10.69 7.27
C PRO A 5 -16.09 -12.06 7.64
N VAL A 6 -14.85 -12.36 7.21
CA VAL A 6 -14.19 -13.63 7.52
C VAL A 6 -14.44 -13.87 9.00
N PRO A 7 -15.23 -14.90 9.37
CA PRO A 7 -15.57 -15.12 10.76
C PRO A 7 -14.25 -15.16 11.53
N ILE A 8 -14.16 -14.39 12.62
CA ILE A 8 -13.07 -14.57 13.58
C ILE A 8 -13.13 -16.05 13.90
N ASN A 9 -12.18 -16.85 13.39
CA ASN A 9 -12.16 -18.26 13.67
C ASN A 9 -12.07 -18.36 15.21
N PRO A 10 -13.09 -18.87 15.90
CA PRO A 10 -13.05 -18.92 17.36
C PRO A 10 -11.96 -19.88 17.84
N ASN A 11 -11.45 -20.71 16.94
CA ASN A 11 -10.29 -21.59 17.11
C ASN A 11 -9.03 -21.03 16.40
N GLU A 12 -9.02 -19.74 16.02
CA GLU A 12 -7.82 -19.06 15.54
C GLU A 12 -6.74 -19.22 16.60
N ASP A 13 -5.55 -19.65 16.16
CA ASP A 13 -4.40 -19.82 17.04
C ASP A 13 -4.25 -18.55 17.90
N PRO A 14 -4.26 -18.66 19.24
CA PRO A 14 -4.07 -17.53 20.14
C PRO A 14 -2.84 -16.69 19.80
N ALA A 15 -1.78 -17.29 19.24
CA ALA A 15 -0.59 -16.59 18.76
C ALA A 15 -0.88 -15.73 17.52
N VAL A 16 -1.68 -16.22 16.57
CA VAL A 16 -2.12 -15.46 15.37
C VAL A 16 -3.03 -14.31 15.79
N LYS A 17 -3.95 -14.56 16.72
CA LYS A 17 -4.85 -13.54 17.28
C LYS A 17 -4.10 -12.45 18.05
N LEU A 18 -3.08 -12.83 18.83
CA LEU A 18 -2.19 -11.90 19.53
C LEU A 18 -1.34 -11.12 18.52
N ALA A 19 -0.74 -11.79 17.54
CA ALA A 19 0.07 -11.15 16.50
C ALA A 19 -0.75 -10.14 15.68
N ARG A 20 -2.01 -10.43 15.34
CA ARG A 20 -2.93 -9.46 14.71
C ARG A 20 -3.20 -8.25 15.59
N ARG A 21 -3.46 -8.46 16.89
CA ARG A 21 -3.68 -7.37 17.87
C ARG A 21 -2.42 -6.54 18.12
N GLU A 22 -1.25 -7.17 18.15
CA GLU A 22 0.03 -6.47 18.32
C GLU A 22 0.46 -5.75 17.05
N ALA A 23 0.28 -6.34 15.86
CA ALA A 23 0.50 -5.67 14.58
C ALA A 23 -0.41 -4.44 14.41
N ALA A 24 -1.65 -4.49 14.90
CA ALA A 24 -2.54 -3.34 14.95
C ALA A 24 -2.11 -2.26 15.97
N ARG A 25 -1.30 -2.61 16.98
CA ARG A 25 -0.76 -1.68 18.00
C ARG A 25 0.58 -1.06 17.61
N VAL A 26 1.41 -1.79 16.86
CA VAL A 26 2.74 -1.35 16.39
C VAL A 26 2.63 -0.45 15.16
N PHE A 27 1.49 -0.47 14.47
CA PHE A 27 1.28 0.29 13.25
C PHE A 27 0.91 1.74 13.50
N THR A 28 1.72 2.66 12.97
CA THR A 28 1.31 4.05 12.80
C THR A 28 1.17 4.30 11.28
N PRO A 29 -0.06 4.35 10.72
CA PRO A 29 -0.29 4.59 9.27
C PRO A 29 0.22 5.94 8.74
N ASP A 30 0.88 6.72 9.59
CA ASP A 30 1.52 8.00 9.30
C ASP A 30 3.06 7.92 9.35
N ALA A 31 3.66 6.75 9.58
CA ALA A 31 5.11 6.59 9.68
C ALA A 31 5.83 6.92 8.35
N GLN A 32 5.19 6.62 7.21
CA GLN A 32 5.72 6.98 5.90
C GLN A 32 5.32 8.42 5.56
N LEU A 33 6.30 9.33 5.59
CA LEU A 33 6.09 10.75 5.28
C LEU A 33 6.01 11.01 3.77
N ILE A 34 6.95 10.44 3.01
CA ILE A 34 7.13 10.67 1.59
C ILE A 34 7.55 9.36 0.93
N PHE A 35 7.08 9.13 -0.30
CA PHE A 35 7.75 8.26 -1.26
C PHE A 35 8.03 9.05 -2.53
N TYR A 36 9.20 8.85 -3.10
CA TYR A 36 9.63 9.53 -4.32
C TYR A 36 10.23 8.54 -5.30
N ARG A 37 9.96 8.78 -6.59
CA ARG A 37 10.61 8.12 -7.72
C ARG A 37 10.95 9.13 -8.79
N PRO A 38 11.95 8.84 -9.64
CA PRO A 38 12.18 9.63 -10.86
C PRO A 38 10.89 9.79 -11.66
N GLY A 39 10.58 11.03 -12.06
CA GLY A 39 9.32 11.38 -12.73
C GLY A 39 8.15 11.69 -11.79
N GLY A 40 8.26 11.37 -10.51
CA GLY A 40 7.31 11.79 -9.47
C GLY A 40 7.43 13.29 -9.17
N GLY A 41 6.31 13.95 -8.90
CA GLY A 41 6.27 15.32 -8.40
C GLY A 41 6.59 15.39 -6.90
N PHE A 42 6.34 16.56 -6.31
CA PHE A 42 6.32 16.70 -4.85
C PHE A 42 4.96 16.25 -4.30
N ASN A 43 4.96 15.76 -3.07
CA ASN A 43 3.72 15.38 -2.38
C ASN A 43 3.01 16.66 -1.89
N ARG A 44 1.82 16.93 -2.40
CA ARG A 44 0.95 18.03 -1.95
C ARG A 44 -0.28 17.45 -1.27
N PHE A 45 -0.65 18.02 -0.13
CA PHE A 45 -1.86 17.64 0.59
C PHE A 45 -2.95 18.72 0.45
N PRO A 46 -4.23 18.32 0.37
CA PRO A 46 -5.36 19.26 0.37
C PRO A 46 -5.38 20.17 1.59
N GLU A 47 -6.04 21.31 1.45
CA GLU A 47 -6.20 22.29 2.53
C GLU A 47 -6.78 21.64 3.80
N GLY A 48 -6.25 22.03 4.96
CA GLY A 48 -6.65 21.47 6.25
C GLY A 48 -6.13 20.06 6.52
N THR A 49 -5.26 19.51 5.68
CA THR A 49 -4.62 18.21 5.88
C THR A 49 -3.10 18.30 5.82
N ALA A 50 -2.41 17.47 6.60
CA ALA A 50 -0.95 17.29 6.51
C ALA A 50 -0.52 15.94 7.10
N LYS A 51 0.69 15.48 6.76
CA LYS A 51 1.36 14.40 7.48
C LYS A 51 1.81 14.89 8.86
N LEU A 52 1.75 14.03 9.87
CA LEU A 52 2.25 14.34 11.21
C LEU A 52 3.72 13.94 11.33
N VAL A 53 4.57 14.88 11.74
CA VAL A 53 5.95 14.60 12.15
C VAL A 53 5.98 14.60 13.69
N TYR A 54 6.41 13.48 14.25
CA TYR A 54 6.48 13.29 15.70
C TYR A 54 7.75 13.91 16.29
N SER A 55 7.63 14.61 17.41
CA SER A 55 8.76 15.25 18.11
C SER A 55 9.67 14.26 18.83
N ASP A 56 9.18 13.06 19.11
CA ASP A 56 9.86 12.00 19.85
C ASP A 56 10.38 10.86 18.95
N ARG A 57 10.40 11.05 17.63
CA ARG A 57 10.84 10.03 16.66
C ARG A 57 11.97 10.54 15.76
N ASN A 58 12.74 9.60 15.23
CA ASN A 58 13.74 9.87 14.20
C ASN A 58 13.12 9.85 12.81
N LEU A 59 13.71 10.62 11.89
CA LEU A 59 13.43 10.51 10.47
C LEU A 59 14.35 9.45 9.85
N GLU A 60 13.76 8.49 9.14
CA GLU A 60 14.49 7.53 8.32
C GLU A 60 14.44 7.97 6.86
N PHE A 61 15.62 8.04 6.22
CA PHE A 61 15.73 8.37 4.81
C PHE A 61 16.29 7.16 4.06
N GLN A 62 15.39 6.40 3.45
CA GLN A 62 15.73 5.23 2.64
C GLN A 62 15.96 5.66 1.19
N MET A 63 17.10 5.27 0.62
CA MET A 63 17.48 5.56 -0.76
C MET A 63 17.78 4.27 -1.50
N HIS A 64 17.15 4.09 -2.67
CA HIS A 64 17.36 2.94 -3.55
C HIS A 64 18.12 3.39 -4.79
N TYR A 65 19.34 2.89 -4.99
CA TYR A 65 20.18 3.22 -6.13
C TYR A 65 20.16 2.11 -7.18
N THR A 66 19.96 2.50 -8.44
CA THR A 66 20.36 1.67 -9.59
C THR A 66 21.82 1.96 -9.92
N LEU A 67 22.68 0.94 -9.85
CA LEU A 67 24.13 1.11 -10.06
C LEU A 67 24.45 1.43 -11.53
N THR A 68 25.34 2.41 -11.73
CA THR A 68 25.84 2.79 -13.07
C THR A 68 27.12 2.04 -13.47
N GLY A 69 27.74 1.31 -12.54
CA GLY A 69 29.01 0.60 -12.73
C GLY A 69 30.26 1.48 -12.64
N ARG A 70 30.13 2.74 -12.23
CA ARG A 70 31.26 3.68 -12.02
C ARG A 70 31.18 4.30 -10.63
N PRO A 71 32.32 4.71 -10.04
CA PRO A 71 32.31 5.49 -8.80
C PRO A 71 31.59 6.83 -9.01
N GLU A 72 30.61 7.12 -8.17
CA GLU A 72 29.83 8.37 -8.20
C GLU A 72 29.62 8.90 -6.78
N THR A 73 29.33 10.20 -6.68
CA THR A 73 28.99 10.86 -5.41
C THR A 73 27.58 11.42 -5.51
N ASP A 74 26.74 11.11 -4.52
CA ASP A 74 25.39 11.66 -4.40
C ASP A 74 25.25 12.57 -3.18
N ARG A 75 24.43 13.61 -3.30
CA ARG A 75 23.98 14.43 -2.18
C ARG A 75 22.51 14.78 -2.35
N SER A 76 21.67 13.75 -2.24
CA SER A 76 20.22 13.91 -2.21
C SER A 76 19.75 14.66 -0.97
N VAL A 77 18.70 15.45 -1.13
CA VAL A 77 18.06 16.22 -0.04
C VAL A 77 16.55 16.07 -0.11
N ALA A 78 15.91 16.00 1.05
CA ALA A 78 14.46 16.07 1.18
C ALA A 78 14.05 17.43 1.73
N GLY A 79 13.07 18.06 1.08
CA GLY A 79 12.47 19.31 1.52
C GLY A 79 11.11 19.05 2.19
N PHE A 80 10.85 19.76 3.30
CA PHE A 80 9.56 19.71 3.99
C PHE A 80 8.95 21.10 4.05
N TRP A 81 7.66 21.19 3.73
CA TRP A 81 6.85 22.39 3.95
C TRP A 81 5.91 22.12 5.14
N PHE A 82 6.06 22.90 6.20
CA PHE A 82 5.23 22.78 7.38
C PHE A 82 3.96 23.62 7.26
N ALA A 83 2.83 23.08 7.74
CA ALA A 83 1.59 23.83 7.85
C ALA A 83 1.78 25.02 8.81
N LYS A 84 1.23 26.18 8.44
CA LYS A 84 1.30 27.40 9.28
C LYS A 84 0.32 27.36 10.44
N ASP A 85 -0.85 26.80 10.19
CA ASP A 85 -1.91 26.58 11.17
C ASP A 85 -2.06 25.09 11.44
N THR A 86 -2.64 24.72 12.58
CA THR A 86 -2.94 23.33 12.91
C THR A 86 -3.88 22.72 11.86
N PRO A 87 -3.44 21.70 11.09
CA PRO A 87 -4.31 21.03 10.13
C PRO A 87 -5.51 20.41 10.85
N ARG A 88 -6.67 20.33 10.21
CA ARG A 88 -7.83 19.66 10.80
C ARG A 88 -7.63 18.15 10.90
N ARG A 89 -7.05 17.52 9.88
CA ARG A 89 -6.90 16.06 9.80
C ARG A 89 -5.49 15.65 9.40
N ARG A 90 -5.06 14.48 9.85
CA ARG A 90 -3.81 13.88 9.39
C ARG A 90 -4.04 13.17 8.07
N MET A 91 -3.15 13.42 7.11
CA MET A 91 -3.07 12.64 5.89
C MET A 91 -2.33 11.34 6.19
N LEU A 92 -3.00 10.21 5.96
CA LEU A 92 -2.46 8.87 6.12
C LEU A 92 -2.13 8.29 4.74
N THR A 93 -1.11 7.43 4.71
CA THR A 93 -0.85 6.57 3.56
C THR A 93 -0.76 5.16 4.09
N VAL A 94 -1.73 4.33 3.73
CA VAL A 94 -1.61 2.90 3.96
C VAL A 94 -1.05 2.29 2.69
N GLY A 95 0.06 1.56 2.82
CA GLY A 95 0.51 0.60 1.83
C GLY A 95 -0.10 -0.74 2.19
N SER A 96 -1.30 -1.06 1.70
CA SER A 96 -1.95 -2.35 1.98
C SER A 96 -1.26 -3.54 1.26
N GLY A 97 -0.10 -3.31 0.66
CA GLY A 97 0.81 -4.38 0.30
C GLY A 97 1.60 -4.89 1.48
N GLU A 98 2.62 -4.14 1.88
CA GLU A 98 3.72 -4.70 2.66
C GLU A 98 4.19 -3.69 3.71
N PHE A 99 3.52 -2.55 3.89
CA PHE A 99 3.83 -1.58 4.96
C PHE A 99 2.68 -1.54 5.99
N GLY A 100 2.66 -2.58 6.82
CA GLY A 100 2.21 -2.50 8.22
C GLY A 100 0.75 -2.90 8.51
N GLY A 101 0.62 -3.82 9.48
CA GLY A 101 -0.41 -3.83 10.52
C GLY A 101 -1.87 -3.96 10.10
N THR A 102 -2.40 -5.19 10.20
CA THR A 102 -3.64 -5.66 9.53
C THR A 102 -3.48 -5.63 8.02
N GLY A 103 -2.49 -6.39 7.54
CA GLY A 103 -2.38 -6.67 6.12
C GLY A 103 -3.77 -7.08 5.61
N PRO A 104 -4.18 -6.57 4.44
CA PRO A 104 -5.44 -6.98 3.85
C PRO A 104 -5.54 -8.51 3.83
N VAL A 105 -6.75 -9.04 3.92
CA VAL A 105 -6.95 -10.44 3.49
C VAL A 105 -6.39 -10.53 2.06
N ARG A 106 -5.39 -11.39 1.88
CA ARG A 106 -4.79 -11.62 0.58
C ARG A 106 -5.42 -12.86 -0.03
N ILE A 107 -5.86 -12.74 -1.27
CA ILE A 107 -6.28 -13.88 -2.07
C ILE A 107 -5.24 -14.04 -3.18
N VAL A 108 -4.56 -15.17 -3.19
CA VAL A 108 -3.52 -15.50 -4.17
C VAL A 108 -4.01 -16.69 -4.97
N GLU A 109 -4.16 -16.52 -6.28
CA GLU A 109 -4.72 -17.57 -7.17
C GLU A 109 -6.07 -18.13 -6.66
N GLY A 110 -6.89 -17.29 -6.03
CA GLY A 110 -8.21 -17.68 -5.49
C GLY A 110 -8.19 -18.22 -4.05
N GLU A 111 -7.02 -18.44 -3.46
CA GLU A 111 -6.87 -18.98 -2.11
C GLU A 111 -6.52 -17.88 -1.09
N GLU A 112 -7.22 -17.87 0.05
CA GLU A 112 -6.95 -16.94 1.13
C GLU A 112 -5.63 -17.27 1.84
N GLN A 113 -4.73 -16.30 1.89
CA GLN A 113 -3.45 -16.40 2.57
C GLN A 113 -3.57 -15.75 3.95
N LEU A 114 -3.56 -16.59 4.99
CA LEU A 114 -3.64 -16.17 6.39
C LEU A 114 -2.26 -15.95 7.04
N GLU A 115 -1.18 -16.35 6.37
CA GLU A 115 0.18 -16.29 6.93
C GLU A 115 0.75 -14.87 6.90
N LEU A 116 0.85 -14.28 8.10
CA LEU A 116 1.82 -13.23 8.36
C LEU A 116 3.19 -13.91 8.50
N GLN A 117 4.16 -13.64 7.62
CA GLN A 117 5.52 -14.14 7.82
C GLN A 117 6.07 -13.59 9.15
N ALA A 118 6.16 -14.47 10.15
CA ALA A 118 6.58 -14.14 11.50
C ALA A 118 7.94 -13.45 11.51
N GLY A 119 8.01 -12.30 12.19
CA GLY A 119 9.27 -11.61 12.51
C GLY A 119 9.59 -10.35 11.71
N SER A 120 8.89 -10.04 10.61
CA SER A 120 9.19 -8.84 9.79
C SER A 120 8.24 -7.65 10.01
N GLY A 121 7.10 -7.85 10.67
CA GLY A 121 6.07 -6.81 10.82
C GLY A 121 5.33 -6.46 9.52
N PHE A 122 5.65 -7.14 8.42
CA PHE A 122 5.18 -6.87 7.06
C PHE A 122 4.72 -8.17 6.37
N THR A 123 3.63 -8.12 5.60
CA THR A 123 3.22 -9.25 4.74
C THR A 123 3.95 -9.14 3.42
N ARG A 124 4.85 -10.09 3.14
CA ARG A 124 5.61 -10.13 1.89
C ARG A 124 4.74 -10.66 0.74
N THR A 125 5.02 -10.20 -0.48
CA THR A 125 4.43 -10.78 -1.68
C THR A 125 4.77 -12.27 -1.79
N PRO A 126 3.78 -13.15 -2.06
CA PRO A 126 4.00 -14.58 -2.27
C PRO A 126 4.95 -14.81 -3.46
N ASN A 127 5.59 -15.97 -3.47
CA ASN A 127 6.45 -16.34 -4.58
C ASN A 127 5.61 -16.49 -5.86
N ILE A 128 6.13 -15.96 -6.97
CA ILE A 128 5.53 -16.09 -8.30
C ILE A 128 6.28 -17.20 -9.04
N PRO A 129 5.59 -18.28 -9.45
CA PRO A 129 6.22 -19.41 -10.12
C PRO A 129 6.92 -19.02 -11.43
N PRO A 130 7.94 -19.76 -11.86
CA PRO A 130 8.49 -19.66 -13.21
C PRO A 130 7.38 -19.75 -14.27
N HIS A 131 7.52 -18.96 -15.34
CA HIS A 131 6.64 -18.99 -16.51
C HIS A 131 5.16 -18.62 -16.31
N ALA A 132 4.71 -18.29 -15.10
CA ALA A 132 3.36 -17.79 -14.88
C ALA A 132 3.13 -16.52 -15.68
N ASP A 133 2.08 -16.44 -16.49
CA ASP A 133 1.79 -15.33 -17.41
C ASP A 133 0.65 -14.41 -16.93
N ASP A 134 -0.02 -14.80 -15.84
CA ASP A 134 -1.16 -14.09 -15.27
C ASP A 134 -1.35 -14.37 -13.77
N PHE A 135 -0.26 -14.44 -13.00
CA PHE A 135 -0.34 -14.72 -11.57
C PHE A 135 -1.06 -13.61 -10.83
N ARG A 136 -2.11 -13.92 -10.08
CA ARG A 136 -3.02 -12.95 -9.49
C ARG A 136 -2.87 -12.84 -7.98
N ILE A 137 -2.77 -11.60 -7.52
CA ILE A 137 -2.83 -11.24 -6.10
C ILE A 137 -3.94 -10.22 -5.88
N THR A 138 -4.79 -10.48 -4.90
CA THR A 138 -5.82 -9.54 -4.46
C THR A 138 -5.56 -9.13 -3.03
N GLY A 139 -5.50 -7.83 -2.74
CA GLY A 139 -5.54 -7.29 -1.38
C GLY A 139 -6.91 -6.71 -1.05
N ILE A 140 -7.43 -7.03 0.12
CA ILE A 140 -8.71 -6.60 0.68
C ILE A 140 -8.51 -5.82 1.99
N TRP A 141 -8.66 -4.51 1.96
CA TRP A 141 -8.54 -3.65 3.14
C TRP A 141 -9.91 -3.22 3.67
N PRO A 142 -10.33 -3.68 4.86
CA PRO A 142 -11.62 -3.29 5.43
C PRO A 142 -11.57 -1.87 6.01
N VAL A 143 -12.57 -1.06 5.68
CA VAL A 143 -12.71 0.33 6.16
C VAL A 143 -13.46 0.33 7.49
N GLN A 144 -12.77 0.66 8.58
CA GLN A 144 -13.32 0.60 9.95
C GLN A 144 -14.02 1.89 10.39
N ASP A 145 -13.59 3.03 9.86
CA ASP A 145 -14.11 4.35 10.16
C ASP A 145 -14.49 5.04 8.86
N ASP A 146 -15.39 6.03 8.91
CA ASP A 146 -15.62 6.88 7.75
C ASP A 146 -14.31 7.58 7.36
N ILE A 147 -13.92 7.44 6.09
CA ILE A 147 -12.71 8.02 5.53
C ILE A 147 -13.00 8.84 4.29
N THR A 148 -12.05 9.72 3.98
CA THR A 148 -11.97 10.38 2.68
C THR A 148 -10.71 9.91 1.97
N VAL A 149 -10.85 9.29 0.80
CA VAL A 149 -9.74 8.84 -0.05
C VAL A 149 -9.44 9.92 -1.09
N TYR A 150 -8.18 10.32 -1.18
CA TYR A 150 -7.72 11.41 -2.04
C TYR A 150 -7.02 10.92 -3.30
N GLY A 151 -6.49 9.71 -3.28
CA GLY A 151 -5.77 9.14 -4.40
C GLY A 151 -5.26 7.75 -4.10
N VAL A 152 -4.90 7.06 -5.16
CA VAL A 152 -4.34 5.71 -5.11
C VAL A 152 -3.07 5.66 -5.94
N TRP A 153 -2.19 4.74 -5.60
CA TRP A 153 -0.86 4.72 -6.19
C TRP A 153 -0.37 3.28 -6.39
N PRO A 154 -0.51 2.75 -7.62
CA PRO A 154 -0.10 1.39 -7.98
C PRO A 154 1.41 1.21 -7.88
N HIS A 155 1.86 0.12 -7.27
CA HIS A 155 3.27 -0.24 -7.22
C HIS A 155 3.47 -1.76 -7.31
N MET A 156 4.24 -2.16 -8.32
CA MET A 156 4.79 -3.49 -8.59
C MET A 156 6.16 -3.32 -9.27
N HIS A 157 6.94 -4.38 -9.33
CA HIS A 157 8.22 -4.43 -10.04
C HIS A 157 8.05 -4.91 -11.49
N PHE A 158 9.10 -5.48 -12.08
CA PHE A 158 9.15 -5.78 -13.52
C PHE A 158 8.11 -6.79 -14.01
N ARG A 159 7.51 -7.61 -13.13
CA ARG A 159 6.47 -8.56 -13.55
C ARG A 159 5.07 -7.96 -13.48
N GLY A 160 4.89 -6.79 -12.86
CA GLY A 160 3.59 -6.12 -12.82
C GLY A 160 2.98 -5.99 -14.22
N LYS A 161 1.77 -6.53 -14.41
CA LYS A 161 1.05 -6.58 -15.69
C LYS A 161 -0.09 -5.57 -15.73
N ASP A 162 -0.93 -5.61 -14.69
CA ASP A 162 -2.01 -4.66 -14.48
C ASP A 162 -2.35 -4.54 -13.00
N MET A 163 -3.01 -3.44 -12.62
CA MET A 163 -3.56 -3.26 -11.28
C MET A 163 -4.89 -2.53 -11.32
N THR A 164 -5.86 -3.01 -10.53
CA THR A 164 -7.20 -2.45 -10.43
C THR A 164 -7.56 -2.19 -8.97
N TYR A 165 -7.98 -0.97 -8.66
CA TYR A 165 -8.53 -0.56 -7.37
C TYR A 165 -10.06 -0.51 -7.45
N ILE A 166 -10.70 -1.12 -6.46
CA ILE A 166 -12.15 -1.30 -6.38
C ILE A 166 -12.59 -0.91 -4.97
N VAL A 167 -13.67 -0.16 -4.84
CA VAL A 167 -14.41 -0.04 -3.58
C VAL A 167 -15.58 -1.01 -3.61
N VAL A 168 -15.77 -1.73 -2.51
CA VAL A 168 -16.97 -2.53 -2.24
C VAL A 168 -17.72 -1.81 -1.13
N TRP A 169 -18.92 -1.32 -1.44
CA TRP A 169 -19.75 -0.56 -0.52
C TRP A 169 -20.42 -1.48 0.52
N PRO A 170 -20.98 -0.94 1.62
CA PRO A 170 -21.60 -1.77 2.67
C PRO A 170 -22.79 -2.61 2.21
N ASP A 171 -23.46 -2.21 1.11
CA ASP A 171 -24.54 -2.96 0.48
C ASP A 171 -24.06 -4.07 -0.46
N GLY A 172 -22.73 -4.18 -0.65
CA GLY A 172 -22.08 -5.15 -1.52
C GLY A 172 -21.90 -4.71 -2.97
N THR A 173 -22.31 -3.49 -3.34
CA THR A 173 -22.05 -2.95 -4.68
C THR A 173 -20.56 -2.67 -4.87
N GLU A 174 -20.02 -2.96 -6.06
CA GLU A 174 -18.62 -2.70 -6.40
C GLU A 174 -18.50 -1.53 -7.39
N GLU A 175 -17.50 -0.67 -7.19
CA GLU A 175 -17.13 0.40 -8.10
C GLU A 175 -15.62 0.40 -8.33
N THR A 176 -15.21 0.50 -9.60
CA THR A 176 -13.78 0.59 -9.96
C THR A 176 -13.29 2.03 -9.81
N LEU A 177 -12.32 2.24 -8.93
CA LEU A 177 -11.71 3.54 -8.68
C LEU A 177 -10.59 3.87 -9.66
N LEU A 178 -9.79 2.86 -10.02
CA LEU A 178 -8.70 2.97 -10.97
C LEU A 178 -8.47 1.61 -11.62
N HIS A 179 -8.24 1.61 -12.93
CA HIS A 179 -7.80 0.44 -13.68
C HIS A 179 -6.58 0.81 -14.52
N VAL A 180 -5.44 0.18 -14.26
CA VAL A 180 -4.19 0.34 -15.01
C VAL A 180 -3.95 -0.95 -15.81
N PRO A 181 -4.47 -1.07 -17.04
CA PRO A 181 -4.49 -2.33 -17.80
C PRO A 181 -3.13 -2.74 -18.39
N ASN A 182 -2.23 -1.78 -18.58
CA ASN A 182 -0.88 -2.00 -19.12
C ASN A 182 0.09 -1.32 -18.18
N TYR A 183 0.31 -1.95 -17.03
CA TYR A 183 1.21 -1.44 -16.02
C TYR A 183 2.64 -1.34 -16.59
N ASP A 184 3.31 -0.22 -16.32
CA ASP A 184 4.72 -0.04 -16.65
C ASP A 184 5.48 0.37 -15.39
N PHE A 185 6.52 -0.39 -15.06
CA PHE A 185 7.39 -0.10 -13.92
C PHE A 185 8.03 1.30 -13.96
N ASN A 186 8.16 1.90 -15.14
CA ASN A 186 8.67 3.27 -15.27
C ASN A 186 7.56 4.32 -15.10
N TRP A 187 6.29 3.91 -15.13
CA TRP A 187 5.12 4.77 -14.98
C TRP A 187 4.36 4.43 -13.69
N GLN A 188 5.00 4.69 -12.56
CA GLN A 188 4.40 4.41 -11.27
C GLN A 188 4.10 5.69 -10.50
N ILE A 189 3.23 6.51 -11.10
CA ILE A 189 2.79 7.79 -10.57
C ILE A 189 1.56 7.62 -9.68
N GLU A 190 1.36 8.59 -8.81
CA GLU A 190 0.17 8.69 -7.99
C GLU A 190 -1.01 9.24 -8.82
N TYR A 191 -2.19 8.67 -8.59
CA TYR A 191 -3.45 9.09 -9.21
C TYR A 191 -4.31 9.79 -8.16
N ASP A 192 -4.24 11.12 -8.14
CA ASP A 192 -5.11 11.95 -7.32
C ASP A 192 -6.53 12.00 -7.91
N PHE A 193 -7.53 11.84 -7.06
CA PHE A 193 -8.92 12.03 -7.45
C PHE A 193 -9.22 13.53 -7.56
N VAL A 194 -9.88 13.91 -8.65
CA VAL A 194 -10.38 15.27 -8.84
C VAL A 194 -11.32 15.65 -7.68
N GLU A 195 -12.20 14.73 -7.33
CA GLU A 195 -13.09 14.82 -6.18
C GLU A 195 -12.72 13.72 -5.17
N PRO A 196 -12.28 14.06 -3.95
CA PRO A 196 -11.96 13.06 -2.94
C PRO A 196 -13.18 12.19 -2.61
N LEU A 197 -12.97 10.88 -2.59
CA LEU A 197 -14.03 9.89 -2.41
C LEU A 197 -14.34 9.69 -0.93
N LYS A 198 -15.60 9.89 -0.55
CA LYS A 198 -16.10 9.53 0.79
C LYS A 198 -16.40 8.04 0.83
N VAL A 199 -15.76 7.33 1.75
CA VAL A 199 -15.93 5.90 1.94
C VAL A 199 -16.39 5.64 3.37
N PRO A 200 -17.64 5.19 3.59
CA PRO A 200 -18.15 4.96 4.93
C PRO A 200 -17.53 3.71 5.56
N ALA A 201 -17.55 3.65 6.88
CA ALA A 201 -17.23 2.45 7.64
C ALA A 201 -18.06 1.24 7.15
N GLY A 202 -17.45 0.06 7.15
CA GLY A 202 -18.05 -1.16 6.62
C GLY A 202 -17.82 -1.38 5.12
N SER A 203 -17.29 -0.40 4.39
CA SER A 203 -16.80 -0.60 3.03
C SER A 203 -15.50 -1.41 3.01
N THR A 204 -15.08 -1.84 1.83
CA THR A 204 -13.80 -2.52 1.61
C THR A 204 -13.09 -1.92 0.41
N LEU A 205 -11.80 -1.62 0.53
CA LEU A 205 -10.95 -1.28 -0.60
C LEU A 205 -10.22 -2.54 -1.06
N LYS A 206 -10.55 -3.00 -2.27
CA LYS A 206 -10.04 -4.20 -2.91
C LYS A 206 -9.10 -3.79 -4.03
N THR A 207 -7.92 -4.40 -4.09
CA THR A 207 -6.96 -4.16 -5.16
C THR A 207 -6.56 -5.49 -5.76
N VAL A 208 -6.66 -5.60 -7.08
CA VAL A 208 -6.29 -6.80 -7.84
C VAL A 208 -5.08 -6.44 -8.70
N GLY A 209 -3.99 -7.19 -8.57
CA GLY A 209 -2.82 -7.09 -9.44
C GLY A 209 -2.53 -8.42 -10.11
N HIS A 210 -2.05 -8.37 -11.34
CA HIS A 210 -1.54 -9.52 -12.07
C HIS A 210 -0.06 -9.37 -12.38
N PHE A 211 0.62 -10.50 -12.47
CA PHE A 211 2.05 -10.59 -12.73
C PHE A 211 2.34 -11.54 -13.90
N ASP A 212 3.21 -11.10 -14.82
CA ASP A 212 3.70 -11.89 -15.95
C ASP A 212 5.19 -12.21 -15.75
N ASN A 213 5.45 -13.38 -15.16
CA ASN A 213 6.76 -14.02 -15.07
C ASN A 213 7.06 -14.97 -16.25
N SER A 214 6.34 -14.83 -17.37
CA SER A 214 6.59 -15.62 -18.58
C SER A 214 7.73 -15.05 -19.43
N ILE A 215 8.16 -15.83 -20.42
CA ILE A 215 9.15 -15.41 -21.42
C ILE A 215 8.62 -14.30 -22.35
N ARG A 216 7.31 -14.04 -22.37
CA ARG A 216 6.69 -13.02 -23.23
C ARG A 216 6.80 -11.62 -22.64
N ASN A 217 6.96 -11.50 -21.33
CA ASN A 217 7.24 -10.21 -20.69
C ASN A 217 8.67 -9.77 -21.03
N ARG A 218 8.82 -8.79 -21.92
CA ARG A 218 10.11 -8.24 -22.33
C ARG A 218 10.93 -7.65 -21.19
N TYR A 219 10.29 -7.30 -20.08
CA TYR A 219 10.93 -6.73 -18.90
C TYR A 219 11.34 -7.80 -17.88
N ASN A 220 10.99 -9.07 -18.10
CA ASN A 220 11.35 -10.17 -17.20
C ASN A 220 12.83 -10.57 -17.41
N PRO A 221 13.74 -10.30 -16.46
CA PRO A 221 15.15 -10.67 -16.58
C PRO A 221 15.43 -12.18 -16.45
N SER A 222 14.49 -12.99 -15.95
CA SER A 222 14.74 -14.40 -15.65
C SER A 222 13.42 -15.20 -15.54
N PRO A 223 12.81 -15.61 -16.67
CA PRO A 223 11.52 -16.32 -16.68
C PRO A 223 11.58 -17.74 -16.11
N ASP A 224 12.76 -18.37 -16.10
CA ASP A 224 12.97 -19.73 -15.58
C ASP A 224 13.10 -19.78 -14.05
N ARG A 225 13.06 -18.63 -13.37
CA ARG A 225 13.24 -18.52 -11.91
C ARG A 225 11.94 -18.20 -11.22
N GLU A 226 11.77 -18.80 -10.04
CA GLU A 226 10.78 -18.34 -9.09
C GLU A 226 11.16 -16.93 -8.62
N VAL A 227 10.18 -16.04 -8.56
CA VAL A 227 10.36 -14.66 -8.10
C VAL A 227 9.85 -14.58 -6.67
N TYR A 228 10.66 -14.00 -5.80
CA TYR A 228 10.35 -13.82 -4.39
C TYR A 228 10.19 -12.34 -4.07
N TRP A 229 9.71 -12.03 -2.88
CA TRP A 229 9.66 -10.67 -2.38
C TRP A 229 11.05 -10.06 -2.19
N GLY A 230 11.29 -8.86 -2.70
CA GLY A 230 12.54 -8.15 -2.46
C GLY A 230 12.49 -6.70 -2.90
N GLU A 231 13.41 -5.89 -2.37
CA GLU A 231 13.49 -4.44 -2.68
C GLU A 231 14.07 -4.14 -4.06
N GLN A 232 14.72 -5.13 -4.68
CA GLN A 232 15.33 -4.95 -6.00
C GLN A 232 14.29 -5.09 -7.10
N SER A 233 14.42 -4.32 -8.18
CA SER A 233 13.43 -4.33 -9.28
C SER A 233 13.31 -5.66 -10.03
N TRP A 234 14.30 -6.55 -9.90
CA TRP A 234 14.24 -7.91 -10.45
C TRP A 234 13.57 -8.93 -9.52
N ASP A 235 13.41 -8.61 -8.24
CA ASP A 235 12.51 -9.28 -7.30
C ASP A 235 11.11 -8.63 -7.43
N GLU A 236 10.14 -8.97 -6.57
CA GLU A 236 8.78 -8.43 -6.68
C GLU A 236 8.24 -7.79 -5.40
N MET A 237 7.35 -6.82 -5.59
CA MET A 237 6.54 -6.19 -4.55
C MET A 237 5.10 -6.04 -5.06
N PHE A 238 4.15 -6.06 -4.14
CA PHE A 238 2.76 -5.74 -4.43
C PHE A 238 2.29 -4.72 -3.42
N PHE A 239 2.42 -3.45 -3.76
CA PHE A 239 2.02 -2.34 -2.90
C PHE A 239 0.72 -1.71 -3.37
N ILE A 240 -0.18 -1.58 -2.40
CA ILE A 240 -1.48 -0.95 -2.57
C ILE A 240 -1.45 0.35 -1.77
N PHE A 241 -0.94 1.42 -2.38
CA PHE A 241 -0.93 2.72 -1.71
C PHE A 241 -2.26 3.44 -1.91
N GLN A 242 -2.76 4.03 -0.83
CA GLN A 242 -3.91 4.92 -0.83
C GLN A 242 -3.71 6.07 0.16
N LYS A 243 -4.00 7.30 -0.27
CA LYS A 243 -3.99 8.51 0.56
C LYS A 243 -5.38 8.75 1.11
N TYR A 244 -5.51 8.86 2.44
CA TYR A 244 -6.80 9.10 3.05
C TYR A 244 -6.72 9.86 4.38
N THR A 245 -7.85 10.42 4.80
CA THR A 245 -8.05 10.96 6.16
C THR A 245 -9.16 10.19 6.86
N ILE A 246 -9.13 10.15 8.20
CA ILE A 246 -10.24 9.62 9.01
C ILE A 246 -11.16 10.79 9.37
N ASP A 247 -12.45 10.69 9.01
CA ASP A 247 -13.36 11.84 9.00
C ASP A 247 -13.67 12.37 10.42
N LYS A 248 -13.71 11.47 11.41
CA LYS A 248 -13.92 11.77 12.83
C LYS A 248 -12.72 12.45 13.51
N GLU A 249 -11.53 12.42 12.90
CA GLU A 249 -10.36 13.09 13.46
C GLU A 249 -10.49 14.62 13.35
N ASP A 250 -10.10 15.32 14.41
CA ASP A 250 -10.02 16.78 14.45
C ASP A 250 -8.84 17.20 15.33
N LEU A 251 -7.70 17.49 14.72
CA LEU A 251 -6.48 17.86 15.44
C LEU A 251 -6.57 19.27 16.05
N THR A 252 -7.46 20.13 15.55
CA THR A 252 -7.66 21.48 16.12
C THR A 252 -8.25 21.41 17.53
N LYS A 253 -8.83 20.28 17.90
CA LYS A 253 -9.42 20.01 19.21
C LYS A 253 -8.50 19.20 20.14
N ARG A 254 -7.32 18.78 19.66
CA ARG A 254 -6.35 18.11 20.55
C ARG A 254 -5.81 19.17 21.52
N THR A 255 -6.12 19.00 22.80
CA THR A 255 -5.43 19.73 23.86
C THR A 255 -3.98 19.28 23.86
N SER A 256 -3.05 20.23 23.77
CA SER A 256 -1.62 19.98 23.96
C SER A 256 -1.40 19.34 25.32
N ASN A 257 -1.03 18.07 25.34
CA ASN A 257 -0.46 17.37 26.51
C ASN A 257 1.05 17.45 26.43
#